data_AF-A0A4Z2GZT9-F1
#
_entry.id   AF-A0A4Z2GZT9-F1
#
_cell.length_a   1.000
_cell.length_b   1.000
_cell.length_c   1.000
_cell.angle_alpha   90.00
_cell.angle_beta   90.00
_cell.angle_gamma   90.00
#
_symmetry.space_group_name_H-M   'P 1'
#
loop_
_entity.id
_entity.type
_entity.pdbx_description
1 polymer ?
#
loop_
_entity_poly.entity_id
_entity_poly.type
_entity_poly.pdbx_seq_one_letter_code
_entity_poly.pdbx_strand_id
1 'polypeptide(L)'
;MTFDLLHRTLRSWQRPESACINNCNCYTASVSPVCGSNGITYLSACFAGCTRPNLTSCSCISSTSEEAVALPGKCPSPGCQQAFLTFLCVICVCSMIGAMAQTPSVIILIRTVSPELKSYALGVLFLLLRLIGFIPPPLIFGMGIDSTCLFWSSVCGEKGACMLYDNVAYRHLYVSIAIVLKSSAFILYATTWQCLRKNYRKYIKNSEGYLTPTELFASNVTLDNLGKEITQNPANRTKFIYNLEDPETCDNMESVL
;
A
#
# COMPACT_ATOMS: atom_id res chain seq x y z
N MET A 1 -25.92 11.98 4.70
CA MET A 1 -27.37 11.80 4.95
C MET A 1 -28.18 11.48 3.69
N THR A 2 -27.75 11.83 2.47
CA THR A 2 -28.42 11.43 1.21
C THR A 2 -27.94 10.11 0.61
N PHE A 3 -26.86 9.52 1.14
CA PHE A 3 -26.38 8.18 0.80
C PHE A 3 -27.29 7.05 1.36
N ASP A 4 -28.12 7.34 2.37
CA ASP A 4 -28.95 6.36 3.06
C ASP A 4 -30.18 5.88 2.26
N LEU A 5 -30.69 6.68 1.31
CA LEU A 5 -31.85 6.31 0.50
C LEU A 5 -31.51 5.35 -0.66
N LEU A 6 -30.30 5.43 -1.22
CA LEU A 6 -29.80 4.48 -2.22
C LEU A 6 -29.38 3.14 -1.58
N HIS A 7 -28.95 3.18 -0.31
CA HIS A 7 -28.50 2.00 0.44
C HIS A 7 -29.68 1.09 0.88
N ARG A 8 -30.90 1.62 1.01
CA ARG A 8 -32.07 0.81 1.40
C ARG A 8 -32.64 -0.09 0.29
N THR A 9 -32.36 0.19 -0.98
CA THR A 9 -32.96 -0.54 -2.13
C THR A 9 -32.02 -1.54 -2.80
N LEU A 10 -30.70 -1.36 -2.68
CA LEU A 10 -29.71 -2.28 -3.27
C LEU A 10 -29.17 -3.23 -2.22
N ARG A 11 -29.93 -4.30 -1.92
CA ARG A 11 -29.35 -5.49 -1.29
C ARG A 11 -28.57 -6.26 -2.36
N SER A 12 -27.44 -6.87 -2.00
CA SER A 12 -26.49 -7.59 -2.89
C SER A 12 -27.08 -8.76 -3.70
N TRP A 13 -28.39 -8.96 -3.67
CA TRP A 13 -29.14 -10.06 -4.31
C TRP A 13 -30.54 -9.69 -4.80
N GLN A 14 -30.98 -8.42 -4.68
CA GLN A 14 -32.35 -8.03 -5.02
C GLN A 14 -32.36 -7.20 -6.30
N ARG A 15 -33.24 -7.56 -7.25
CA ARG A 15 -33.52 -6.73 -8.43
C ARG A 15 -34.07 -5.38 -7.93
N PRO A 16 -33.40 -4.25 -8.25
CA PRO A 16 -33.96 -2.94 -7.93
C PRO A 16 -35.14 -2.70 -8.86
N GLU A 17 -36.33 -3.12 -8.42
CA GLU A 17 -37.60 -2.89 -9.08
C GLU A 17 -38.27 -1.67 -8.44
N SER A 18 -38.59 -0.69 -9.27
CA SER A 18 -39.40 0.46 -8.87
C SER A 18 -40.55 0.61 -9.86
N ALA A 19 -41.69 1.09 -9.38
CA ALA A 19 -42.90 1.23 -10.20
C ALA A 19 -42.70 2.15 -11.43
N CYS A 20 -41.67 3.00 -11.43
CA CYS A 20 -41.33 3.87 -12.55
C CYS A 20 -40.54 3.18 -13.67
N ILE A 21 -40.03 1.95 -13.45
CA ILE A 21 -39.28 1.14 -14.43
C ILE A 21 -40.19 0.03 -15.02
N ASN A 22 -41.51 0.14 -14.84
CA ASN A 22 -42.47 -0.85 -15.33
C ASN A 22 -42.30 -1.04 -16.86
N ASN A 23 -41.87 -2.24 -17.26
CA ASN A 23 -41.60 -2.72 -18.63
C ASN A 23 -40.17 -2.57 -19.18
N CYS A 24 -39.15 -2.28 -18.36
CA CYS A 24 -37.76 -2.31 -18.82
C CYS A 24 -36.91 -3.34 -18.05
N ASN A 25 -36.31 -4.30 -18.77
CA ASN A 25 -35.34 -5.26 -18.22
C ASN A 25 -33.97 -4.60 -17.99
N CYS A 26 -33.92 -3.53 -17.19
CA CYS A 26 -32.71 -2.71 -16.99
C CYS A 26 -31.55 -3.47 -16.31
N TYR A 27 -31.78 -4.66 -15.76
CA TYR A 27 -30.73 -5.48 -15.15
C TYR A 27 -29.70 -6.01 -16.16
N THR A 28 -30.04 -6.05 -17.47
CA THR A 28 -29.08 -6.37 -18.54
C THR A 28 -28.37 -5.14 -19.11
N ALA A 29 -28.79 -3.93 -18.72
CA ALA A 29 -28.21 -2.70 -19.23
C ALA A 29 -26.79 -2.50 -18.67
N SER A 30 -25.90 -1.94 -19.48
CA SER A 30 -24.57 -1.54 -19.02
C SER A 30 -24.67 -0.47 -17.93
N VAL A 31 -23.79 -0.57 -16.93
CA VAL A 31 -23.69 0.43 -15.87
C VAL A 31 -23.08 1.70 -16.45
N SER A 32 -23.89 2.76 -16.54
CA SER A 32 -23.49 4.07 -17.05
C SER A 32 -24.17 5.14 -16.20
N PRO A 33 -23.55 5.57 -15.09
CA PRO A 33 -24.22 6.38 -14.08
C PRO A 33 -24.73 7.70 -14.66
N VAL A 34 -25.92 8.10 -14.24
CA VAL A 34 -26.53 9.38 -14.62
C VAL A 34 -27.00 10.15 -13.38
N CYS A 35 -26.89 11.46 -13.42
CA CYS A 35 -27.35 12.36 -12.38
C CYS A 35 -28.72 12.92 -12.76
N GLY A 36 -29.76 12.60 -11.99
CA GLY A 36 -31.07 13.19 -12.21
C GLY A 36 -31.12 14.64 -11.74
N SER A 37 -32.04 15.43 -12.30
CA SER A 37 -32.33 16.79 -11.84
C SER A 37 -32.73 16.88 -10.36
N ASN A 38 -33.16 15.77 -9.76
CA ASN A 38 -33.42 15.63 -8.32
C ASN A 38 -32.15 15.44 -7.45
N GLY A 39 -30.96 15.51 -8.04
CA GLY A 39 -29.68 15.34 -7.34
C GLY A 39 -29.36 13.90 -6.93
N ILE A 40 -30.11 12.92 -7.43
CA ILE A 40 -29.90 11.50 -7.17
C ILE A 40 -29.13 10.86 -8.35
N THR A 41 -28.13 10.06 -8.02
CA THR A 41 -27.38 9.27 -9.03
C THR A 41 -28.07 7.94 -9.27
N TYR A 42 -28.42 7.65 -10.52
CA TYR A 42 -28.99 6.38 -10.96
C TYR A 42 -27.92 5.51 -11.64
N LEU A 43 -28.11 4.19 -11.60
CA LEU A 43 -27.15 3.22 -12.14
C LEU A 43 -27.00 3.32 -13.68
N SER A 44 -28.10 3.65 -14.37
CA SER A 44 -28.12 3.94 -15.79
C SER A 44 -29.34 4.81 -16.15
N ALA A 45 -29.36 5.33 -17.39
CA ALA A 45 -30.53 6.03 -17.93
C ALA A 45 -31.81 5.16 -17.91
N CYS A 46 -31.66 3.83 -18.03
CA CYS A 46 -32.77 2.87 -17.91
C CYS A 46 -33.33 2.86 -16.48
N PHE A 47 -32.46 2.84 -15.47
CA PHE A 47 -32.87 2.92 -14.06
C PHE A 47 -33.47 4.29 -13.66
N ALA A 48 -33.17 5.33 -14.43
CA ALA A 48 -33.84 6.62 -14.31
C ALA A 48 -35.20 6.68 -15.06
N GLY A 49 -35.53 5.64 -15.84
CA GLY A 49 -36.76 5.58 -16.64
C GLY A 49 -36.77 6.54 -17.84
N CYS A 50 -35.59 6.90 -18.35
CA CYS A 50 -35.47 7.80 -19.51
C CYS A 50 -35.81 7.06 -20.81
N THR A 51 -36.72 7.63 -21.59
CA THR A 51 -37.17 7.05 -22.87
C THR A 51 -36.45 7.63 -24.08
N ARG A 52 -35.84 8.82 -23.95
CA ARG A 52 -35.17 9.52 -25.04
C ARG A 52 -33.64 9.39 -24.95
N PRO A 53 -32.94 9.31 -26.10
CA PRO A 53 -31.47 9.25 -26.12
C PRO A 53 -30.81 10.54 -25.64
N ASN A 54 -31.55 11.67 -25.60
CA ASN A 54 -31.08 12.93 -25.02
C ASN A 54 -31.19 12.99 -23.48
N LEU A 55 -31.39 11.84 -22.81
CA LEU A 55 -31.56 11.73 -21.35
C LEU A 55 -32.68 12.62 -20.80
N THR A 56 -33.74 12.83 -21.58
CA THR A 56 -34.94 13.59 -21.23
C THR A 56 -36.14 12.66 -21.07
N SER A 57 -37.21 13.14 -20.41
CA SER A 57 -38.44 12.39 -20.16
C SER A 57 -38.20 11.13 -19.32
N CYS A 58 -37.59 11.31 -18.14
CA CYS A 58 -37.23 10.24 -17.23
C CYS A 58 -38.30 9.99 -16.15
N SER A 59 -38.94 8.82 -16.18
CA SER A 59 -40.12 8.52 -15.35
C SER A 59 -39.81 8.37 -13.84
N CYS A 60 -38.56 8.05 -13.47
CA CYS A 60 -38.16 7.89 -12.07
C CYS A 60 -37.67 9.19 -11.40
N ILE A 61 -37.53 10.27 -12.17
CA ILE A 61 -37.06 11.56 -11.66
C ILE A 61 -38.27 12.42 -11.33
N SER A 62 -38.66 12.43 -10.05
CA SER A 62 -39.75 13.26 -9.55
C SER A 62 -39.24 14.68 -9.25
N SER A 63 -39.12 15.54 -10.27
CA SER A 63 -38.80 16.96 -10.10
C SER A 63 -40.06 17.82 -10.05
N THR A 64 -40.15 18.70 -9.05
CA THR A 64 -41.30 19.61 -8.84
C THR A 64 -41.27 20.86 -9.72
N SER A 65 -40.24 21.09 -10.54
CA SER A 65 -40.07 22.41 -11.18
C SER A 65 -39.49 22.47 -12.59
N GLU A 66 -39.02 21.40 -13.24
CA GLU A 66 -38.66 21.40 -14.67
C GLU A 66 -38.71 19.97 -15.23
N GLU A 67 -38.64 19.84 -16.56
CA GLU A 67 -38.57 18.58 -17.29
C GLU A 67 -37.66 17.56 -16.58
N ALA A 68 -38.12 16.32 -16.48
CA ALA A 68 -37.35 15.24 -15.88
C ALA A 68 -36.15 14.89 -16.78
N VAL A 69 -35.01 15.52 -16.51
CA VAL A 69 -33.74 15.38 -17.25
C VAL A 69 -32.71 14.69 -16.38
N ALA A 70 -31.89 13.85 -17.02
CA ALA A 70 -30.68 13.28 -16.44
C ALA A 70 -29.44 13.75 -17.20
N LEU A 71 -28.34 13.92 -16.48
CA LEU A 71 -27.03 14.27 -17.03
C LEU A 71 -26.11 13.04 -16.95
N PRO A 72 -25.22 12.81 -17.94
CA PRO A 72 -24.25 11.74 -17.84
C PRO A 72 -23.27 11.98 -16.69
N GLY A 73 -22.96 10.93 -15.93
CA GLY A 73 -22.04 10.97 -14.79
C GLY A 73 -22.73 10.91 -13.43
N LYS A 74 -21.93 10.87 -12.36
CA LYS A 74 -22.41 10.89 -10.97
C LYS A 74 -22.76 12.32 -10.56
N CYS A 75 -23.75 12.49 -9.70
CA CYS A 75 -24.04 13.80 -9.13
C CYS A 75 -22.86 14.30 -8.27
N PRO A 76 -22.61 15.61 -8.23
CA PRO A 76 -21.56 16.19 -7.39
C PRO A 76 -21.84 15.87 -5.92
N SER A 77 -20.99 15.04 -5.31
CA SER A 77 -21.05 14.77 -3.87
C SER A 77 -20.28 15.86 -3.12
N PRO A 78 -20.90 16.54 -2.13
CA PRO A 78 -20.18 17.48 -1.29
C PRO A 78 -19.03 16.77 -0.57
N GLY A 79 -17.84 17.38 -0.57
CA GLY A 79 -16.67 16.86 0.14
C GLY A 79 -15.88 15.74 -0.57
N CYS A 80 -16.16 15.43 -1.84
CA CYS A 80 -15.41 14.41 -2.60
C CYS A 80 -13.89 14.70 -2.64
N GLN A 81 -13.50 15.92 -3.01
CA GLN A 81 -12.10 16.32 -3.09
C GLN A 81 -11.40 16.27 -1.73
N GLN A 82 -12.07 16.71 -0.66
CA GLN A 82 -11.52 16.69 0.70
C GLN A 82 -11.28 15.25 1.19
N ALA A 83 -12.23 14.34 0.94
CA ALA A 83 -12.09 12.94 1.32
C ALA A 83 -10.92 12.26 0.59
N PHE A 84 -10.77 12.52 -0.71
CA PHE A 84 -9.65 12.02 -1.51
C PHE A 84 -8.30 12.55 -1.01
N LEU A 85 -8.21 13.86 -0.76
CA LEU A 85 -6.98 14.49 -0.29
C LEU A 85 -6.60 13.99 1.11
N THR A 86 -7.58 13.83 2.00
CA THR A 86 -7.37 13.26 3.35
C THR A 86 -6.78 11.85 3.27
N PHE A 87 -7.35 11.00 2.40
CA PHE A 87 -6.85 9.64 2.19
C PHE A 87 -5.41 9.61 1.69
N LEU A 88 -5.08 10.46 0.71
CA LEU A 88 -3.74 10.59 0.16
C LEU A 88 -2.73 11.02 1.24
N CYS A 89 -3.06 12.05 2.03
CA CYS A 89 -2.22 12.51 3.12
C CYS A 89 -1.96 11.41 4.16
N VAL A 90 -3.00 10.67 4.57
CA VAL A 90 -2.87 9.59 5.55
C VAL A 90 -1.95 8.48 5.03
N ILE A 91 -2.07 8.08 3.77
CA ILE A 91 -1.20 7.07 3.16
C ILE A 91 0.26 7.55 3.12
N CYS A 92 0.49 8.79 2.71
CA CYS A 92 1.83 9.37 2.63
C CYS A 92 2.52 9.40 4.00
N VAL A 93 1.80 9.81 5.04
CA VAL A 93 2.33 9.78 6.42
C VAL A 93 2.61 8.34 6.86
N CYS A 94 1.70 7.41 6.56
CA CYS A 94 1.86 6.00 6.93
C CYS A 94 3.02 5.31 6.21
N SER A 95 3.31 5.67 4.96
CA SER A 95 4.44 5.15 4.19
C SER A 95 5.75 5.72 4.68
N MET A 96 5.80 7.03 4.98
CA MET A 96 6.99 7.68 5.55
C MET A 96 7.38 7.05 6.90
N ILE A 97 6.41 6.85 7.81
CA ILE A 97 6.66 6.16 9.08
C ILE A 97 7.15 4.71 8.84
N GLY A 98 6.60 4.03 7.84
CA GLY A 98 7.02 2.68 7.46
C GLY A 98 8.48 2.62 7.01
N ALA A 99 8.88 3.52 6.11
CA ALA A 99 10.25 3.62 5.60
C ALA A 99 11.24 3.96 6.73
N MET A 100 10.89 4.93 7.59
CA MET A 100 11.73 5.30 8.73
C MET A 100 11.92 4.16 9.74
N ALA A 101 10.95 3.25 9.90
CA ALA A 101 11.06 2.10 10.80
C ALA A 101 11.88 0.95 10.19
N GLN A 102 11.96 0.85 8.86
CA GLN A 102 12.68 -0.21 8.16
C GLN A 102 14.20 -0.07 8.36
N THR A 103 14.75 1.13 8.18
CA THR A 103 16.19 1.41 8.32
C THR A 103 16.79 0.96 9.66
N PRO A 104 16.26 1.38 10.83
CA PRO A 104 16.81 0.93 12.12
C PRO A 104 16.63 -0.58 12.34
N SER A 105 15.58 -1.19 11.79
CA SER A 105 15.36 -2.64 11.89
C SER A 105 16.46 -3.43 11.18
N VAL A 106 16.85 -3.00 9.97
CA VAL A 106 17.95 -3.61 9.22
C VAL A 106 19.29 -3.39 9.92
N ILE A 107 19.54 -2.19 10.47
CA ILE A 107 20.78 -1.89 11.21
C ILE A 107 20.91 -2.79 12.45
N ILE A 108 19.84 -2.94 13.23
CA ILE A 108 19.85 -3.82 14.42
C ILE A 108 20.12 -5.27 14.01
N LEU A 109 19.53 -5.76 12.92
CA LEU A 109 19.82 -7.09 12.40
C LEU A 109 21.32 -7.24 12.12
N ILE A 110 21.91 -6.37 11.30
CA ILE A 110 23.35 -6.48 10.93
C ILE A 110 24.27 -6.43 12.15
N ARG A 111 23.91 -5.67 13.20
CA ARG A 111 24.69 -5.56 14.43
C ARG A 111 24.54 -6.76 15.38
N THR A 112 23.53 -7.59 15.21
CA THR A 112 23.24 -8.73 16.10
C THR A 112 23.72 -10.08 15.54
N VAL A 113 24.02 -10.17 14.25
CA VAL A 113 24.51 -11.39 13.57
C VAL A 113 26.02 -11.34 13.31
N SER A 114 26.68 -12.49 13.35
CA SER A 114 28.10 -12.64 13.02
C SER A 114 28.41 -12.19 11.59
N PRO A 115 29.62 -11.67 11.31
CA PRO A 115 29.98 -11.13 10.00
C PRO A 115 29.79 -12.12 8.85
N GLU A 116 30.01 -13.42 9.09
CA GLU A 116 29.88 -14.50 8.10
C GLU A 116 28.43 -14.77 7.68
N LEU A 117 27.43 -14.45 8.53
CA LEU A 117 26.02 -14.79 8.31
C LEU A 117 25.15 -13.58 7.92
N LYS A 118 25.74 -12.39 7.73
CA LYS A 118 24.99 -11.14 7.46
C LYS A 118 24.15 -11.23 6.19
N SER A 119 24.74 -11.67 5.08
CA SER A 119 24.04 -11.77 3.79
C SER A 119 22.93 -12.81 3.83
N TYR A 120 23.13 -13.92 4.55
CA TYR A 120 22.09 -14.93 4.77
C TYR A 120 20.92 -14.37 5.58
N ALA A 121 21.20 -13.69 6.70
CA ALA A 121 20.17 -13.11 7.56
C ALA A 121 19.35 -12.03 6.84
N LEU A 122 20.00 -11.17 6.04
CA LEU A 122 19.30 -10.18 5.22
C LEU A 122 18.43 -10.85 4.15
N GLY A 123 18.93 -11.88 3.49
CA GLY A 123 18.17 -12.66 2.50
C GLY A 123 16.90 -13.27 3.11
N VAL A 124 17.01 -13.89 4.29
CA VAL A 124 15.87 -14.46 5.01
C VAL A 124 14.88 -13.37 5.44
N LEU A 125 15.36 -12.22 5.94
CA LEU A 125 14.50 -11.09 6.30
C LEU A 125 13.68 -10.61 5.10
N PHE A 126 14.33 -10.31 3.97
CA PHE A 126 13.65 -9.85 2.76
C PHE A 126 12.69 -10.89 2.18
N LEU A 127 13.07 -12.17 2.20
CA LEU A 127 12.22 -13.26 1.76
C LEU A 127 10.95 -13.33 2.61
N LEU A 128 11.06 -13.29 3.94
CA LEU A 128 9.90 -13.31 4.84
C LEU A 128 9.03 -12.06 4.68
N LEU A 129 9.64 -10.88 4.57
CA LEU A 129 8.92 -9.63 4.31
C LEU A 129 8.17 -9.69 2.98
N ARG A 130 8.74 -10.30 1.94
CA ARG A 130 8.09 -10.43 0.64
C ARG A 130 6.95 -11.45 0.67
N LEU A 131 7.18 -12.61 1.31
CA LEU A 131 6.15 -13.64 1.43
C LEU A 131 4.94 -13.15 2.24
N ILE A 132 5.15 -12.47 3.35
CA ILE A 132 4.06 -12.06 4.26
C ILE A 132 3.51 -10.67 3.88
N GLY A 133 4.36 -9.78 3.37
CA GLY A 133 4.02 -8.39 3.08
C GLY A 133 3.54 -8.14 1.65
N PHE A 134 3.81 -9.02 0.68
CA PHE A 134 3.38 -8.82 -0.71
C PHE A 134 2.34 -9.83 -1.19
N ILE A 135 2.32 -11.07 -0.68
CA ILE A 135 1.39 -12.09 -1.18
C ILE A 135 0.00 -11.98 -0.52
N PRO A 136 -0.14 -11.98 0.83
CA PRO A 136 -1.43 -11.84 1.48
C PRO A 136 -2.16 -10.52 1.19
N PRO A 137 -1.52 -9.33 1.18
CA PRO A 137 -2.28 -8.09 1.11
C PRO A 137 -3.12 -7.93 -0.17
N PRO A 138 -2.60 -8.15 -1.40
CA PRO A 138 -3.42 -8.07 -2.61
C PRO A 138 -4.58 -9.07 -2.61
N LEU A 139 -4.40 -10.26 -2.03
CA LEU A 139 -5.47 -11.26 -1.90
C LEU A 139 -6.55 -10.79 -0.92
N ILE A 140 -6.17 -10.29 0.25
CA ILE A 140 -7.10 -9.79 1.27
C ILE A 140 -7.85 -8.55 0.74
N PHE A 141 -7.15 -7.61 0.10
CA PHE A 141 -7.78 -6.44 -0.49
C PHE A 141 -8.67 -6.81 -1.67
N GLY A 142 -8.29 -7.79 -2.50
CA GLY A 142 -9.15 -8.32 -3.57
C GLY A 142 -10.46 -8.89 -3.03
N MET A 143 -10.38 -9.78 -2.04
CA MET A 143 -11.57 -10.30 -1.35
C MET A 143 -12.38 -9.20 -0.66
N GLY A 144 -11.71 -8.20 -0.09
CA GLY A 144 -12.35 -7.02 0.51
C GLY A 144 -13.15 -6.21 -0.49
N ILE A 145 -12.62 -5.99 -1.70
CA ILE A 145 -13.32 -5.32 -2.80
C ILE A 145 -14.54 -6.14 -3.24
N ASP A 146 -14.39 -7.44 -3.44
CA ASP A 146 -15.50 -8.31 -3.84
C ASP A 146 -16.61 -8.36 -2.78
N SER A 147 -16.25 -8.26 -1.49
CA SER A 147 -17.22 -8.23 -0.38
C SER A 147 -18.09 -6.98 -0.35
N THR A 148 -17.62 -5.86 -0.91
CA THR A 148 -18.38 -4.60 -0.97
C THR A 148 -19.16 -4.44 -2.28
N CYS A 149 -19.25 -5.51 -3.08
CA CYS A 149 -20.02 -5.49 -4.31
C CYS A 149 -21.52 -5.31 -4.04
N LEU A 150 -22.10 -4.28 -4.64
CA LEU A 150 -23.54 -3.99 -4.62
C LEU A 150 -24.27 -4.62 -5.82
N PHE A 151 -23.63 -4.67 -6.99
CA PHE A 151 -24.24 -5.18 -8.22
C PHE A 151 -23.29 -6.06 -9.02
N TRP A 152 -23.65 -7.34 -9.13
CA TRP A 152 -22.92 -8.34 -9.91
C TRP A 152 -23.43 -8.40 -11.34
N SER A 153 -22.50 -8.43 -12.31
CA SER A 153 -22.86 -8.78 -13.68
C SER A 153 -23.10 -10.28 -13.80
N SER A 154 -23.99 -10.70 -14.71
CA SER A 154 -24.17 -12.11 -15.07
C SER A 154 -23.90 -12.30 -16.56
N VAL A 155 -23.00 -13.21 -16.90
CA VAL A 155 -22.73 -13.58 -18.30
C VAL A 155 -23.10 -15.04 -18.46
N CYS A 156 -23.97 -15.35 -19.43
CA CYS A 156 -24.46 -16.72 -19.68
C CYS A 156 -25.07 -17.44 -18.46
N GLY A 157 -25.65 -16.69 -17.51
CA GLY A 157 -26.25 -17.24 -16.29
C GLY A 157 -25.26 -17.49 -15.14
N GLU A 158 -23.97 -17.27 -15.35
CA GLU A 158 -22.95 -17.35 -14.30
C GLU A 158 -22.58 -15.96 -13.75
N LYS A 159 -22.14 -15.94 -12.49
CA LYS A 159 -21.71 -14.73 -11.79
C LYS A 159 -20.42 -14.21 -12.42
N GLY A 160 -20.49 -13.04 -13.04
CA GLY A 160 -19.36 -12.34 -13.64
C GLY A 160 -18.70 -11.33 -12.69
N ALA A 161 -18.02 -10.34 -13.25
CA ALA A 161 -17.38 -9.27 -12.49
C ALA A 161 -18.42 -8.35 -11.80
N CYS A 162 -18.03 -7.75 -10.67
CA CYS A 162 -18.84 -6.75 -10.01
C CYS A 162 -18.75 -5.40 -10.72
N MET A 163 -19.91 -4.78 -10.98
CA MET A 163 -20.01 -3.52 -11.74
C MET A 163 -20.15 -2.29 -10.84
N LEU A 164 -20.64 -2.47 -9.60
CA LEU A 164 -20.80 -1.37 -8.64
C LEU A 164 -20.37 -1.80 -7.24
N TYR A 165 -19.47 -1.03 -6.63
CA TYR A 165 -18.96 -1.24 -5.28
C TYR A 165 -19.40 -0.14 -4.32
N ASP A 166 -19.59 -0.52 -3.05
CA ASP A 166 -19.79 0.43 -1.97
C ASP A 166 -18.45 1.02 -1.49
N ASN A 167 -18.20 2.28 -1.87
CA ASN A 167 -16.99 3.00 -1.50
C ASN A 167 -16.91 3.33 -0.01
N VAL A 168 -18.03 3.48 0.69
CA VAL A 168 -18.06 3.82 2.11
C VAL A 168 -17.69 2.60 2.93
N ALA A 169 -18.35 1.47 2.66
CA ALA A 169 -18.00 0.20 3.28
C ALA A 169 -16.54 -0.19 3.00
N TYR A 170 -16.09 -0.03 1.75
CA TYR A 170 -14.70 -0.29 1.37
C TYR A 170 -13.71 0.59 2.14
N ARG A 171 -14.00 1.89 2.29
CA ARG A 171 -13.13 2.81 3.06
C ARG A 171 -12.99 2.37 4.52
N HIS A 172 -14.10 2.00 5.16
CA HIS A 172 -14.07 1.53 6.55
C HIS A 172 -13.30 0.21 6.71
N LEU A 173 -13.50 -0.73 5.77
CA LEU A 173 -12.76 -1.99 5.74
C LEU A 173 -11.25 -1.75 5.60
N TYR A 174 -10.85 -0.91 4.63
CA TYR A 174 -9.45 -0.56 4.39
C TYR A 174 -8.79 0.06 5.64
N VAL A 175 -9.44 1.08 6.21
CA VAL A 175 -8.91 1.80 7.39
C VAL A 175 -8.84 0.88 8.61
N SER A 176 -9.84 0.03 8.83
CA SER A 176 -9.87 -0.92 9.94
C SER A 176 -8.70 -1.92 9.86
N ILE A 177 -8.50 -2.55 8.69
CA ILE A 177 -7.38 -3.48 8.46
C ILE A 177 -6.04 -2.77 8.66
N ALA A 178 -5.89 -1.56 8.11
CA ALA A 178 -4.67 -0.78 8.25
C ALA A 178 -4.35 -0.46 9.72
N ILE A 179 -5.34 -0.05 10.52
CA ILE A 179 -5.17 0.23 11.95
C ILE A 179 -4.74 -1.04 12.69
N VAL A 180 -5.43 -2.17 12.48
CA VAL A 180 -5.10 -3.43 13.16
C VAL A 180 -3.67 -3.90 12.83
N LEU A 181 -3.28 -3.84 11.55
CA LEU A 181 -1.93 -4.20 11.13
C LEU A 181 -0.86 -3.26 11.70
N LYS A 182 -1.12 -1.94 11.71
CA LYS A 182 -0.18 -0.95 12.27
C LYS A 182 -0.07 -1.08 13.78
N SER A 183 -1.17 -1.28 14.50
CA SER A 183 -1.18 -1.46 15.95
C SER A 183 -0.44 -2.74 16.35
N SER A 184 -0.68 -3.85 15.66
CA SER A 184 0.05 -5.11 15.92
C SER A 184 1.55 -4.97 15.65
N ALA A 185 1.94 -4.34 14.53
CA ALA A 185 3.34 -4.04 14.24
C ALA A 185 3.99 -3.16 15.33
N PHE A 186 3.30 -2.10 15.77
CA PHE A 186 3.80 -1.23 16.84
C PHE A 186 4.04 -1.99 18.15
N ILE A 187 3.13 -2.90 18.54
CA ILE A 187 3.29 -3.74 19.72
C ILE A 187 4.50 -4.67 19.57
N LEU A 188 4.70 -5.29 18.40
CA LEU A 188 5.87 -6.14 18.14
C LEU A 188 7.18 -5.34 18.18
N TYR A 189 7.21 -4.14 17.62
CA TYR A 189 8.38 -3.25 17.73
C TYR A 189 8.63 -2.80 19.17
N ALA A 190 7.58 -2.47 19.93
CA ALA A 190 7.72 -2.08 21.32
C ALA A 190 8.24 -3.23 22.20
N THR A 191 7.75 -4.46 21.98
CA THR A 191 8.18 -5.64 22.74
C THR A 191 9.62 -6.05 22.40
N THR A 192 10.00 -6.03 21.11
CA THR A 192 11.40 -6.27 20.69
C THR A 192 12.34 -5.22 21.25
N TRP A 193 11.96 -3.94 21.20
CA TRP A 193 12.72 -2.86 21.82
C TRP A 193 12.89 -3.04 23.34
N GLN A 194 11.82 -3.39 24.06
CA GLN A 194 11.88 -3.65 25.50
C GLN A 194 12.77 -4.86 25.82
N CYS A 195 12.67 -5.93 25.05
CA CYS A 195 13.51 -7.12 25.22
C CYS A 195 14.99 -6.80 25.00
N LEU A 196 15.29 -6.06 23.93
CA LEU A 196 16.65 -5.63 23.60
C LEU A 196 17.21 -4.70 24.68
N ARG A 197 16.42 -3.74 25.18
CA ARG A 197 16.84 -2.82 26.24
C ARG A 197 17.09 -3.54 27.56
N LYS A 198 16.24 -4.51 27.94
CA LYS A 198 16.40 -5.29 29.16
C LYS A 198 17.64 -6.20 29.11
N ASN A 199 17.96 -6.74 27.93
CA ASN A 199 19.10 -7.64 27.73
C ASN A 199 20.35 -6.94 27.16
N TYR A 200 20.34 -5.61 27.00
CA TYR A 200 21.42 -4.83 26.37
C TYR A 200 22.80 -5.12 26.98
N ARG A 201 22.88 -5.25 28.31
CA ARG A 201 24.12 -5.62 29.01
C ARG A 201 24.65 -7.03 28.69
N LYS A 202 23.78 -7.96 28.28
CA LYS A 202 24.15 -9.34 27.93
C LYS A 202 24.59 -9.44 26.46
N TYR A 203 23.97 -8.67 25.58
CA TYR A 203 24.30 -8.65 24.14
C TYR A 203 25.55 -7.82 23.82
N ILE A 204 25.73 -6.62 24.40
CA ILE A 204 26.94 -5.81 24.13
C ILE A 204 28.19 -6.41 24.78
N LYS A 205 28.11 -6.92 26.01
CA LYS A 205 29.29 -7.50 26.68
C LYS A 205 29.80 -8.77 25.97
N ASN A 206 28.92 -9.51 25.29
CA ASN A 206 29.31 -10.61 24.41
C ASN A 206 29.84 -10.13 23.04
N SER A 207 29.37 -8.99 22.53
CA SER A 207 29.89 -8.39 21.29
C SER A 207 31.27 -7.73 21.50
N GLU A 208 31.50 -7.08 22.64
CA GLU A 208 32.84 -6.63 23.08
C GLU A 208 33.77 -7.82 23.36
N GLY A 209 33.23 -8.95 23.81
CA GLY A 209 33.98 -10.21 23.93
C GLY A 209 34.38 -10.84 22.58
N TYR A 210 33.68 -10.49 21.48
CA TYR A 210 33.95 -11.00 20.13
C TYR A 210 34.87 -10.08 19.30
N LEU A 211 34.89 -8.77 19.56
CA LEU A 211 35.96 -7.87 19.10
C LEU A 211 37.12 -7.94 20.08
N THR A 212 37.91 -9.00 19.98
CA THR A 212 39.14 -9.12 20.76
C THR A 212 40.07 -7.93 20.43
N PRO A 213 40.68 -7.27 21.44
CA PRO A 213 41.65 -6.19 21.23
C PRO A 213 42.77 -6.55 20.23
N THR A 214 43.09 -7.85 20.09
CA THR A 214 44.05 -8.39 19.14
C THR A 214 43.76 -8.03 17.67
N GLU A 215 42.50 -7.92 17.24
CA GLU A 215 42.15 -7.54 15.85
C GLU A 215 42.43 -6.04 15.59
N LEU A 216 42.13 -5.18 16.58
CA LEU A 216 42.36 -3.74 16.50
C LEU A 216 43.86 -3.39 16.60
N PHE A 217 44.62 -4.15 17.40
CA PHE A 217 46.08 -4.03 17.43
C PHE A 217 46.74 -4.60 16.17
N ALA A 218 46.24 -5.70 15.59
CA ALA A 218 46.80 -6.26 14.36
C ALA A 218 46.68 -5.30 13.16
N SER A 219 45.55 -4.61 13.00
CA SER A 219 45.38 -3.63 11.91
C SER A 219 46.25 -2.37 12.08
N ASN A 220 46.50 -1.91 13.30
CA ASN A 220 47.37 -0.75 13.54
C ASN A 220 48.86 -1.11 13.42
N VAL A 221 49.26 -2.32 13.84
CA VAL A 221 50.64 -2.81 13.74
C VAL A 221 51.05 -3.09 12.29
N THR A 222 50.14 -3.58 11.45
CA THR A 222 50.40 -3.78 10.02
C THR A 222 50.54 -2.45 9.27
N LEU A 223 49.74 -1.43 9.62
CA LEU A 223 49.83 -0.10 9.03
C LEU A 223 51.14 0.63 9.37
N ASP A 224 51.60 0.55 10.63
CA ASP A 224 52.85 1.19 11.08
C ASP A 224 54.10 0.52 10.48
N ASN A 225 54.08 -0.80 10.30
CA ASN A 225 55.17 -1.51 9.63
C ASN A 225 55.22 -1.22 8.12
N LEU A 226 54.06 -1.03 7.47
CA LEU A 226 53.98 -0.64 6.07
C LEU A 226 54.48 0.81 5.85
N GLY A 227 54.19 1.72 6.78
CA GLY A 227 54.71 3.10 6.74
C GLY A 227 56.24 3.19 6.87
N LYS A 228 56.85 2.27 7.64
CA LYS A 228 58.31 2.19 7.80
C LYS A 228 59.03 1.60 6.57
N GLU A 229 58.46 0.59 5.91
CA GLU A 229 59.03 0.04 4.67
C GLU A 229 59.01 1.04 3.50
N ILE A 230 57.95 1.85 3.39
CA ILE A 230 57.81 2.85 2.33
C ILE A 230 58.86 3.97 2.45
N THR A 231 59.34 4.23 3.67
CA THR A 231 60.33 5.29 3.94
C THR A 231 61.76 4.86 3.60
N GLN A 232 62.04 3.54 3.52
CA GLN A 232 63.40 3.02 3.36
C GLN A 232 63.84 2.70 1.93
N ASN A 233 62.93 2.56 0.95
CA ASN A 233 63.34 2.18 -0.40
C ASN A 233 62.50 2.82 -1.52
N PRO A 234 62.98 3.90 -2.16
CA PRO A 234 62.22 4.64 -3.17
C PRO A 234 62.02 3.88 -4.49
N ALA A 235 62.66 2.73 -4.69
CA ALA A 235 62.52 1.89 -5.89
C ALA A 235 61.19 1.11 -5.94
N ASN A 236 60.51 0.89 -4.80
CA ASN A 236 59.20 0.22 -4.76
C ASN A 236 58.03 1.17 -5.08
N ARG A 237 58.26 2.48 -5.13
CA ARG A 237 57.24 3.48 -5.45
C ARG A 237 56.73 3.32 -6.89
N THR A 238 57.62 2.99 -7.83
CA THR A 238 57.29 2.89 -9.26
C THR A 238 56.66 1.53 -9.64
N LYS A 239 56.98 0.46 -8.90
CA LYS A 239 56.36 -0.87 -9.10
C LYS A 239 54.93 -0.92 -8.57
N PHE A 240 54.60 -0.09 -7.58
CA PHE A 240 53.23 0.07 -7.09
C PHE A 240 52.36 0.90 -8.06
N ILE A 241 52.94 1.90 -8.74
CA ILE A 241 52.22 2.73 -9.72
C ILE A 241 51.78 1.91 -10.95
N TYR A 242 52.59 0.95 -11.41
CA TYR A 242 52.20 0.09 -12.55
C TYR A 242 51.16 -0.99 -12.22
N ASN A 243 50.88 -1.25 -10.94
CA ASN A 243 49.78 -2.13 -10.50
C ASN A 243 48.54 -1.33 -10.05
N LEU A 244 48.57 0.00 -10.18
CA LEU A 244 47.45 0.90 -9.86
C LEU A 244 46.67 1.35 -11.10
N GLU A 245 47.12 1.00 -12.31
CA GLU A 245 46.40 1.30 -13.54
C GLU A 245 45.57 0.06 -13.94
N ASP A 246 44.25 0.25 -13.93
CA ASP A 246 43.15 -0.61 -14.42
C ASP A 246 42.49 -1.62 -13.45
N PRO A 247 41.14 -1.67 -13.41
CA PRO A 247 40.35 -0.83 -12.50
C PRO A 247 39.14 -1.56 -11.86
N GLU A 248 38.61 -1.05 -10.75
CA GLU A 248 37.15 -0.98 -10.50
C GLU A 248 36.88 -0.11 -9.26
N THR A 249 36.87 1.20 -9.50
CA THR A 249 36.18 2.17 -8.65
C THR A 249 34.80 2.39 -9.28
N CYS A 250 33.75 2.41 -8.44
CA CYS A 250 32.31 2.56 -8.76
C CYS A 250 31.65 1.27 -9.29
N ASP A 251 30.58 0.71 -8.73
CA ASP A 251 29.34 1.35 -8.27
C ASP A 251 28.64 0.57 -7.14
N ASN A 252 28.08 1.33 -6.19
CA ASN A 252 26.73 1.18 -5.60
C ASN A 252 26.69 1.77 -4.18
N MET A 253 27.00 3.06 -4.12
CA MET A 253 26.55 3.96 -3.07
C MET A 253 25.45 4.86 -3.64
N GLU A 254 24.35 4.26 -4.11
CA GLU A 254 23.08 4.97 -4.31
C GLU A 254 21.91 3.99 -4.19
N SER A 255 21.28 3.98 -3.02
CA SER A 255 19.83 3.85 -2.85
C SER A 255 19.52 3.88 -1.35
N VAL A 256 19.81 5.03 -0.75
CA VAL A 256 18.97 5.50 0.35
C VAL A 256 17.74 6.10 -0.31
N LEU A 257 16.72 5.27 -0.50
CA LEU A 257 15.33 5.68 -0.70
C LEU A 257 14.42 4.59 -0.14
#